data_AF-A0A1E3S058-F1
#
_entry.id   AF-A0A1E3S058-F1
#
_cell.length_a   1.000
_cell.length_b   1.000
_cell.length_c   1.000
_cell.angle_alpha   90.00
_cell.angle_beta   90.00
_cell.angle_gamma   90.00
#
_symmetry.space_group_name_H-M   'P 1'
#
loop_
_entity.id
_entity.type
_entity.pdbx_description
1 polymer ?
#
loop_
_entity_poly.entity_id
_entity_poly.type
_entity_poly.pdbx_seq_one_letter_code
_entity_poly.pdbx_strand_id
1 'polypeptide(L)'
;MAPGEDPTSHVDCEYAAIAQAESLLRVGKQGLGRDRPANFWDVQAVRPLAALLFAASPRGNDQGIQWVRAALDNTDPEDVQTPGWAHAALRCSVAATMSGQSVVEMLTAAPSRRNSILAAVRTALDTLDATEDQWEQRCG
;
A
#
# COMPACT_ATOMS: atom_id res chain seq x y z
N MET A 1 8.55 -14.25 2.08
CA MET A 1 9.28 -12.99 2.21
C MET A 1 10.43 -13.26 3.16
N ALA A 2 11.66 -13.19 2.66
CA ALA A 2 12.82 -13.20 3.53
C ALA A 2 12.85 -11.89 4.34
N PRO A 3 13.41 -11.87 5.56
CA PRO A 3 13.61 -10.62 6.31
C PRO A 3 14.54 -9.67 5.51
N GLY A 4 14.17 -8.40 5.37
CA GLY A 4 14.94 -7.38 4.64
C GLY A 4 14.69 -7.31 3.13
N GLU A 5 13.75 -8.09 2.59
CA GLU A 5 13.41 -8.07 1.16
C GLU A 5 12.27 -7.06 0.89
N ASP A 6 12.49 -6.13 -0.05
CA ASP A 6 11.49 -5.13 -0.42
C ASP A 6 10.19 -5.82 -0.86
N PRO A 7 9.04 -5.58 -0.20
CA PRO A 7 7.78 -6.27 -0.50
C PRO A 7 7.26 -6.02 -1.92
N THR A 8 7.78 -5.02 -2.64
CA THR A 8 7.41 -4.71 -4.02
C THR A 8 8.24 -5.51 -5.04
N SER A 9 9.35 -6.12 -4.64
CA SER A 9 10.29 -6.83 -5.53
C SER A 9 9.65 -8.00 -6.27
N HIS A 10 8.65 -8.64 -5.64
CA HIS A 10 7.91 -9.77 -6.19
C HIS A 10 6.59 -9.38 -6.87
N VAL A 11 6.28 -8.08 -6.95
CA VAL A 11 5.02 -7.62 -7.53
C VAL A 11 5.16 -7.51 -9.05
N ASP A 12 4.88 -8.61 -9.73
CA ASP A 12 4.97 -8.76 -11.19
C ASP A 12 3.60 -8.67 -11.91
N CYS A 13 2.51 -8.66 -11.15
CA CYS A 13 1.15 -8.56 -11.66
C CYS A 13 0.20 -7.99 -10.60
N GLU A 14 -1.00 -7.61 -11.03
CA GLU A 14 -2.05 -7.10 -10.13
C GLU A 14 -2.42 -8.10 -9.02
N TYR A 15 -2.46 -9.40 -9.34
CA TYR A 15 -2.76 -10.43 -8.34
C TYR A 15 -1.69 -10.50 -7.24
N ALA A 16 -0.40 -10.46 -7.63
CA ALA A 16 0.71 -10.41 -6.68
C ALA A 16 0.64 -9.15 -5.81
N ALA A 17 0.27 -8.01 -6.39
CA ALA A 17 0.09 -6.76 -5.65
C ALA A 17 -1.02 -6.86 -4.60
N ILE A 18 -2.16 -7.47 -4.95
CA ILE A 18 -3.28 -7.70 -4.03
C ILE A 18 -2.87 -8.64 -2.89
N ALA A 19 -2.28 -9.79 -3.21
CA ALA A 19 -1.83 -10.76 -2.21
C ALA A 19 -0.83 -10.14 -1.23
N GLN A 20 0.08 -9.30 -1.74
CA GLN A 20 1.05 -8.59 -0.91
C GLN A 20 0.37 -7.54 -0.02
N ALA A 21 -0.56 -6.75 -0.56
CA ALA A 21 -1.34 -5.77 0.20
C ALA A 21 -2.15 -6.42 1.32
N GLU A 22 -2.81 -7.55 1.06
CA GLU A 22 -3.53 -8.32 2.08
C GLU A 22 -2.59 -8.82 3.19
N SER A 23 -1.40 -9.30 2.84
CA SER A 23 -0.40 -9.74 3.81
C SER A 23 0.02 -8.59 4.73
N LEU A 24 0.37 -7.43 4.16
CA LEU A 24 0.76 -6.24 4.92
C LEU A 24 -0.36 -5.75 5.84
N LEU A 25 -1.59 -5.65 5.33
CA LEU A 25 -2.73 -5.23 6.13
C LEU A 25 -3.05 -6.25 7.22
N ARG A 26 -2.88 -7.56 6.97
CA ARG A 26 -3.08 -8.60 7.99
C ARG A 26 -2.08 -8.48 9.13
N VAL A 27 -0.83 -8.14 8.84
CA VAL A 27 0.18 -7.83 9.86
C VAL A 27 -0.21 -6.57 10.64
N GLY A 28 -0.63 -5.51 9.94
CA GLY A 28 -1.08 -4.25 10.54
C GLY A 28 -2.42 -4.32 11.31
N LYS A 29 -3.28 -5.32 11.05
CA LYS A 29 -4.62 -5.45 11.67
C LYS A 29 -4.58 -5.48 13.20
N GLN A 30 -3.45 -5.87 13.81
CA GLN A 30 -3.29 -5.82 15.27
C GLN A 30 -3.29 -4.37 15.81
N GLY A 31 -2.87 -3.39 15.02
CA GLY A 31 -2.84 -1.96 15.37
C GLY A 31 -4.06 -1.14 14.90
N LEU A 32 -4.91 -1.67 14.01
CA LEU A 32 -6.01 -0.93 13.36
C LEU A 32 -7.33 -0.89 14.14
N GLY A 33 -7.31 -1.32 15.40
CA GLY A 33 -8.47 -1.36 16.27
C GLY A 33 -9.36 -2.60 16.03
N ARG A 34 -9.86 -3.17 17.13
CA ARG A 34 -10.73 -4.37 17.13
C ARG A 34 -12.20 -4.05 16.82
N ASP A 35 -12.58 -2.76 16.80
CA ASP A 35 -13.96 -2.29 16.65
C ASP A 35 -14.49 -2.31 15.20
N ARG A 36 -13.67 -2.72 14.23
CA ARG A 36 -14.09 -2.82 12.82
C ARG A 36 -14.31 -4.29 12.43
N PRO A 37 -15.30 -4.59 11.57
CA PRO A 37 -15.47 -5.93 11.00
C PRO A 37 -14.16 -6.44 10.41
N ALA A 38 -13.87 -7.74 10.55
CA ALA A 38 -12.60 -8.33 10.14
C ALA A 38 -12.25 -8.10 8.65
N ASN A 39 -13.27 -7.91 7.81
CA ASN A 39 -13.15 -7.64 6.37
C ASN A 39 -13.17 -6.15 6.00
N PHE A 40 -13.34 -5.24 6.96
CA PHE A 40 -13.48 -3.81 6.68
C PHE A 40 -12.28 -3.26 5.91
N TRP A 41 -11.07 -3.60 6.36
CA TRP A 41 -9.83 -3.18 5.70
C TRP A 41 -9.55 -3.94 4.40
N ASP A 42 -10.05 -5.17 4.29
CA ASP A 42 -9.94 -5.96 3.06
C ASP A 42 -10.74 -5.31 1.92
N VAL A 43 -11.89 -4.70 2.24
CA VAL A 43 -12.71 -3.97 1.26
C VAL A 43 -12.17 -2.56 0.98
N GLN A 44 -11.59 -1.89 1.99
CA GLN A 44 -11.33 -0.45 1.92
C GLN A 44 -9.88 -0.07 1.63
N ALA A 45 -8.91 -0.90 2.00
CA ALA A 45 -7.48 -0.55 1.96
C ALA A 45 -6.64 -1.49 1.10
N VAL A 46 -7.08 -2.73 0.84
CA VAL A 46 -6.31 -3.70 0.03
C VAL A 46 -6.08 -3.19 -1.39
N ARG A 47 -7.13 -2.84 -2.13
CA ARG A 47 -6.99 -2.44 -3.55
C ARG A 47 -6.19 -1.14 -3.73
N PRO A 48 -6.42 -0.08 -2.91
CA PRO A 48 -5.59 1.12 -2.98
C PRO A 48 -4.12 0.86 -2.61
N LEU A 49 -3.83 0.01 -1.61
CA LEU A 49 -2.46 -0.39 -1.27
C LEU A 49 -1.82 -1.24 -2.39
N ALA A 50 -2.56 -2.18 -2.97
CA ALA A 50 -2.10 -2.99 -4.09
C ALA A 50 -1.70 -2.11 -5.28
N ALA A 51 -2.46 -1.05 -5.57
CA ALA A 51 -2.10 -0.10 -6.61
C ALA A 51 -0.78 0.62 -6.33
N LEU A 52 -0.53 1.04 -5.08
CA LEU A 52 0.73 1.66 -4.69
C LEU A 52 1.91 0.67 -4.83
N LEU A 53 1.73 -0.57 -4.36
CA LEU A 53 2.76 -1.62 -4.47
C LEU A 53 3.07 -1.95 -5.92
N PHE A 54 2.04 -2.04 -6.77
CA PHE A 54 2.23 -2.28 -8.21
C PHE A 54 2.92 -1.10 -8.89
N ALA A 55 2.54 0.14 -8.57
CA ALA A 55 3.19 1.33 -9.12
C ALA A 55 4.66 1.43 -8.70
N ALA A 56 5.00 0.97 -7.50
CA ALA A 56 6.35 0.96 -6.96
C ALA A 56 7.22 -0.22 -7.44
N SER A 57 6.60 -1.25 -8.01
CA SER A 57 7.29 -2.49 -8.37
C SER A 57 8.21 -2.34 -9.59
N PRO A 58 9.02 -3.37 -9.92
CA PRO A 58 9.83 -3.38 -11.14
C PRO A 58 9.04 -3.19 -12.43
N ARG A 59 7.72 -3.48 -12.42
CA ARG A 59 6.84 -3.23 -13.57
C ARG A 59 6.27 -1.82 -13.61
N GLY A 60 6.31 -1.12 -12.48
CA GLY A 60 5.87 0.25 -12.33
C GLY A 60 7.03 1.23 -12.53
N ASN A 61 7.56 1.75 -11.43
CA ASN A 61 8.66 2.72 -11.42
C ASN A 61 9.97 2.19 -10.83
N ASP A 62 9.98 0.95 -10.32
CA ASP A 62 11.15 0.30 -9.72
C ASP A 62 11.78 1.06 -8.54
N GLN A 63 10.96 1.84 -7.81
CA GLN A 63 11.43 2.65 -6.68
C GLN A 63 11.11 2.05 -5.31
N GLY A 64 10.39 0.94 -5.28
CA GLY A 64 10.24 0.11 -4.10
C GLY A 64 9.38 0.70 -2.97
N ILE A 65 9.48 0.10 -1.79
CA ILE A 65 8.65 0.45 -0.63
C ILE A 65 8.88 1.89 -0.13
N GLN A 66 10.06 2.45 -0.37
CA GLN A 66 10.37 3.85 -0.03
C GLN A 66 9.53 4.83 -0.85
N TRP A 67 9.25 4.50 -2.12
CA TRP A 67 8.32 5.27 -2.93
C TRP A 67 6.89 5.19 -2.41
N VAL A 68 6.45 4.01 -1.98
CA VAL A 68 5.11 3.81 -1.38
C VAL A 68 4.95 4.69 -0.15
N ARG A 69 5.96 4.77 0.72
CA ARG A 69 5.96 5.65 1.90
C ARG A 69 5.82 7.12 1.52
N ALA A 70 6.64 7.60 0.59
CA ALA A 70 6.55 8.98 0.11
C ALA A 70 5.17 9.28 -0.53
N ALA A 71 4.60 8.30 -1.24
CA ALA A 71 3.29 8.45 -1.87
C ALA A 71 2.14 8.60 -0.87
N LEU A 72 2.27 8.09 0.37
CA LEU A 72 1.24 8.26 1.39
C LEU A 72 1.03 9.71 1.82
N ASP A 73 2.06 10.55 1.68
CA ASP A 73 2.02 11.95 2.06
C ASP A 73 1.51 12.87 0.94
N ASN A 74 1.47 12.38 -0.30
CA ASN A 74 0.97 13.13 -1.45
C ASN A 74 -0.39 12.62 -1.96
N THR A 75 -1.46 13.20 -1.43
CA THR A 75 -2.84 12.97 -1.90
C THR A 75 -3.35 14.05 -2.86
N ASP A 76 -2.47 14.85 -3.46
CA ASP A 76 -2.86 15.82 -4.47
C ASP A 76 -3.30 15.08 -5.75
N PRO A 77 -4.57 15.20 -6.19
CA PRO A 77 -5.04 14.53 -7.39
C PRO A 77 -4.39 15.05 -8.69
N GLU A 78 -3.77 16.24 -8.67
CA GLU A 78 -3.15 16.87 -9.84
C GLU A 78 -1.64 16.58 -9.95
N ASP A 79 -1.00 16.16 -8.85
CA ASP A 79 0.44 15.83 -8.84
C ASP A 79 0.70 14.39 -9.27
N VAL A 80 0.87 14.21 -10.59
CA VAL A 80 1.23 12.93 -11.20
C VAL A 80 2.74 12.74 -11.38
N GLN A 81 3.57 13.70 -10.94
CA GLN A 81 5.02 13.70 -11.21
C GLN A 81 5.82 13.24 -10.00
N THR A 82 5.38 13.58 -8.79
CA THR A 82 6.04 13.14 -7.57
C THR A 82 5.45 11.81 -7.06
N PRO A 83 6.10 11.11 -6.12
CA PRO A 83 5.50 9.95 -5.47
C PRO A 83 4.16 10.33 -4.85
N GLY A 84 3.07 9.67 -5.26
CA GLY A 84 1.74 10.08 -4.87
C GLY A 84 0.65 9.18 -5.43
N TRP A 85 -0.56 9.35 -4.89
CA TRP A 85 -1.73 8.55 -5.28
C TRP A 85 -2.11 8.82 -6.75
N ALA A 86 -2.06 10.07 -7.23
CA ALA A 86 -2.34 10.38 -8.63
C ALA A 86 -1.32 9.73 -9.59
N HIS A 87 -0.04 9.74 -9.21
CA HIS A 87 1.02 9.03 -9.94
C HIS A 87 0.74 7.51 -9.98
N ALA A 88 0.33 6.91 -8.86
CA ALA A 88 -0.03 5.49 -8.82
C ALA A 88 -1.22 5.15 -9.74
N ALA A 89 -2.27 5.98 -9.74
CA ALA A 89 -3.41 5.80 -10.64
C ALA A 89 -2.99 5.84 -12.12
N LEU A 90 -2.13 6.79 -12.49
CA LEU A 90 -1.59 6.90 -13.84
C LEU A 90 -0.82 5.63 -14.25
N ARG A 91 0.03 5.10 -13.38
CA ARG A 91 0.83 3.89 -13.65
C ARG A 91 -0.01 2.63 -13.73
N CYS A 92 -1.05 2.54 -12.91
CA CYS A 92 -1.96 1.39 -12.88
C CYS A 92 -2.98 1.39 -14.03
N SER A 93 -3.14 2.51 -14.75
CA SER A 93 -4.20 2.69 -15.76
C SER A 93 -4.28 1.59 -16.82
N VAL A 94 -3.12 1.03 -17.23
CA VAL A 94 -3.03 0.03 -18.30
C VAL A 94 -2.84 -1.40 -17.78
N ALA A 95 -2.04 -1.59 -16.73
CA ALA A 95 -1.58 -2.92 -16.30
C ALA A 95 -2.22 -3.44 -15.00
N ALA A 96 -2.93 -2.58 -14.27
CA ALA A 96 -3.63 -2.91 -13.02
C ALA A 96 -4.86 -2.00 -12.88
N THR A 97 -5.71 -1.99 -13.90
CA THR A 97 -6.79 -0.99 -14.06
C THR A 97 -7.75 -0.99 -12.87
N MET A 98 -8.04 -2.16 -12.29
CA MET A 98 -8.92 -2.30 -11.14
C MET A 98 -8.32 -1.68 -9.88
N SER A 99 -7.02 -1.89 -9.66
CA SER A 99 -6.27 -1.27 -8.57
C SER A 99 -6.14 0.25 -8.78
N GLY A 100 -5.88 0.68 -10.02
CA GLY A 100 -5.82 2.10 -10.39
C GLY A 100 -7.14 2.85 -10.14
N GLN A 101 -8.28 2.23 -10.43
CA GLN A 101 -9.59 2.81 -10.11
C GLN A 101 -9.80 3.00 -8.60
N SER A 102 -9.34 2.05 -7.78
CA SER A 102 -9.46 2.18 -6.32
C SER A 102 -8.61 3.32 -5.73
N VAL A 103 -7.54 3.74 -6.41
CA VAL A 103 -6.82 4.97 -6.04
C VAL A 103 -7.63 6.22 -6.35
N VAL A 104 -8.30 6.27 -7.51
CA VAL A 104 -9.20 7.38 -7.87
C VAL A 104 -10.38 7.46 -6.90
N GLU A 105 -10.98 6.32 -6.54
CA GLU A 105 -12.04 6.25 -5.53
C GLU A 105 -11.58 6.76 -4.16
N MET A 106 -10.33 6.46 -3.78
CA MET A 106 -9.75 6.94 -2.53
C MET A 106 -9.51 8.46 -2.57
N LEU A 107 -8.99 9.00 -3.68
CA LEU A 107 -8.74 10.43 -3.85
C LEU A 107 -10.03 11.26 -3.86
N THR A 108 -11.12 10.68 -4.35
CA THR A 108 -12.45 11.31 -4.41
C THR A 108 -13.33 11.02 -3.19
N ALA A 109 -12.87 10.17 -2.26
CA ALA A 109 -13.61 9.83 -1.05
C ALA A 109 -13.72 11.00 -0.07
N ALA A 110 -14.75 10.96 0.78
CA ALA A 110 -14.89 11.90 1.89
C ALA A 110 -13.62 11.92 2.77
N PRO A 111 -13.18 13.10 3.28
CA PRO A 111 -11.91 13.23 4.00
C PRO A 111 -11.74 12.24 5.16
N SER A 112 -12.81 11.94 5.90
CA SER A 112 -12.79 10.98 7.01
C SER A 112 -12.49 9.55 6.56
N ARG A 113 -13.08 9.11 5.44
CA ARG A 113 -12.83 7.79 4.84
C ARG A 113 -11.42 7.71 4.29
N ARG A 114 -10.97 8.74 3.56
CA ARG A 114 -9.61 8.84 3.03
C ARG A 114 -8.57 8.76 4.15
N ASN A 115 -8.73 9.55 5.21
CA ASN A 115 -7.82 9.55 6.35
C ASN A 115 -7.79 8.19 7.07
N SER A 116 -8.93 7.49 7.13
CA SER A 116 -8.98 6.13 7.70
C SER A 116 -8.18 5.13 6.84
N ILE A 117 -8.27 5.23 5.51
CA ILE A 117 -7.49 4.39 4.58
C ILE A 117 -5.99 4.70 4.72
N LEU A 118 -5.61 5.98 4.73
CA LEU A 118 -4.21 6.40 4.93
C LEU A 118 -3.63 5.88 6.24
N ALA A 119 -4.38 6.03 7.35
CA ALA A 119 -3.96 5.51 8.64
C ALA A 119 -3.80 3.98 8.62
N ALA A 120 -4.68 3.27 7.89
CA ALA A 120 -4.59 1.83 7.74
C ALA A 120 -3.32 1.37 7.04
N VAL A 121 -3.02 2.02 5.92
CA VAL A 121 -1.82 1.71 5.14
C VAL A 121 -0.55 2.07 5.92
N ARG A 122 -0.51 3.24 6.56
CA ARG A 122 0.63 3.65 7.40
C ARG A 122 0.92 2.64 8.51
N THR A 123 -0.11 2.27 9.27
CA THR A 123 0.04 1.28 10.36
C THR A 123 0.56 -0.06 9.84
N ALA A 124 0.11 -0.50 8.66
CA ALA A 124 0.59 -1.75 8.07
C ALA A 124 2.08 -1.69 7.72
N LEU A 125 2.55 -0.56 7.17
CA LEU A 125 3.97 -0.35 6.87
C LEU A 125 4.82 -0.19 8.14
N ASP A 126 4.34 0.53 9.14
CA ASP A 126 5.05 0.72 10.41
C ASP A 126 5.18 -0.61 11.18
N THR A 127 4.13 -1.44 11.14
CA THR A 127 4.16 -2.78 11.77
C THR A 127 5.11 -3.72 11.04
N LEU A 128 5.25 -3.57 9.71
CA LEU A 128 6.23 -4.32 8.94
C LEU A 128 7.65 -4.00 9.46
N ASP A 129 8.02 -2.73 9.54
CA ASP A 129 9.34 -2.29 10.02
C ASP A 129 9.62 -2.82 11.43
N ALA A 130 8.66 -2.62 12.36
CA ALA A 130 8.80 -3.08 13.74
C ALA A 130 8.95 -4.60 13.86
N THR A 131 8.41 -5.35 12.91
CA THR A 131 8.58 -6.80 12.84
C THR A 131 9.98 -7.14 12.34
N GLU A 132 10.49 -6.45 11.32
CA GLU A 132 11.85 -6.62 10.79
C GLU A 132 12.92 -6.29 11.85
N ASP A 133 12.80 -5.16 12.54
CA ASP A 133 13.68 -4.79 13.65
C ASP A 133 13.74 -5.88 14.74
N GLN A 134 12.60 -6.49 15.06
CA GLN A 134 12.53 -7.59 16.02
C GLN A 134 13.22 -8.87 15.51
N TRP A 135 13.13 -9.16 14.22
CA TRP A 135 13.83 -10.30 13.62
C TRP A 135 15.35 -10.09 13.64
N GLU A 136 15.82 -8.90 13.28
CA GLU A 136 17.24 -8.56 13.30
C GLU A 136 17.82 -8.61 14.73
N GLN A 137 17.11 -8.09 15.72
CA GLN A 137 17.54 -8.13 17.13
C GLN A 137 17.58 -9.54 17.73
N ARG A 138 16.78 -10.48 17.21
CA ARG A 138 16.69 -11.85 17.74
C ARG A 138 17.66 -12.83 17.06
N CYS A 139 18.11 -12.51 15.85
CA CYS A 139 18.95 -13.38 15.04
C CYS A 139 20.34 -12.79 14.72
N GLY A 140 20.62 -11.55 15.12
CA GLY A 140 21.96 -10.95 15.17
C GLY A 140 22.71 -11.28 16.46
#